data_AF-A0A958EK94-F1
#
_entry.id   AF-A0A958EK94-F1
#
_cell.length_a   1.000
_cell.length_b   1.000
_cell.length_c   1.000
_cell.angle_alpha   90.00
_cell.angle_beta   90.00
_cell.angle_gamma   90.00
#
_symmetry.space_group_name_H-M   'P 1'
#
loop_
_entity.id
_entity.type
_entity.pdbx_description
1 polymer ?
#
loop_
_entity_poly.entity_id
_entity_poly.type
_entity_poly.pdbx_seq_one_letter_code
_entity_poly.pdbx_strand_id
1 'polypeptide(L)'
;MKKIVTILCICLPAFAQNPVDKLIFPDITKKIILLEEVDSKSGLIAGRPLQNHKLNEQLLNELNDPFYQSLIKLNQCSRNLAGNTDGDNVLLLSSNEGGFARHGLTRIEDNTRVDYPELNYVDLVVDEQNTIGALDIFAHELGHVMMQNIWTNFAAQSKNKLSSKMHVSMGITDYYVAISEGFGEQFQRLTNEHIATYQTLFENKYRSGDGTSRLWHSSIDEELRLTAVLTNKYIFKKIMPQGPVLNELSAEEKILLSHTSPIYDPSRLKNAQEMLSSEGVLATLFYKMNTNQILQNNYQDKSFYNAFLLSAIPDNLDIKTVFSGFENVMLKQFWIWRMLNRKDLAGKAPLLEFIREWINAFPEDKTELISMFIGMTAGKTVNNRLADLFESLSLHGMVGNYSRYAESRKQYRQELEQMINDVINGRAKIDGNIGPEIWIENQNLKIRQALWMEEPKSQLRININTADEFDLSSFVNIDLETARRIIHERDKLGYFSTMAQFEAIKDSH
;
A
#
# COMPACT_ATOMS: atom_id res chain seq x y z
N MET A 1 -20.60 -4.13 -64.81
CA MET A 1 -20.32 -4.60 -63.43
C MET A 1 -20.19 -3.38 -62.53
N LYS A 2 -21.19 -3.12 -61.68
CA LYS A 2 -21.16 -2.02 -60.69
C LYS A 2 -20.34 -2.48 -59.49
N LYS A 3 -19.25 -1.76 -59.17
CA LYS A 3 -18.49 -1.95 -57.93
C LYS A 3 -19.34 -1.41 -56.78
N ILE A 4 -19.81 -2.31 -55.92
CA ILE A 4 -20.35 -1.98 -54.61
C ILE A 4 -19.15 -1.60 -53.74
N VAL A 5 -19.09 -0.34 -53.34
CA VAL A 5 -18.19 0.12 -52.29
C VAL A 5 -18.89 -0.17 -50.97
N THR A 6 -18.48 -1.23 -50.30
CA THR A 6 -18.87 -1.50 -48.91
C THR A 6 -18.08 -0.53 -48.03
N ILE A 7 -18.73 0.54 -47.57
CA ILE A 7 -18.21 1.37 -46.49
C ILE A 7 -18.35 0.53 -45.22
N LEU A 8 -17.22 -0.02 -44.76
CA LEU A 8 -17.12 -0.68 -43.47
C LEU A 8 -17.06 0.43 -42.40
N CYS A 9 -18.21 0.82 -41.87
CA CYS A 9 -18.24 1.54 -40.60
C CYS A 9 -17.71 0.60 -39.52
N ILE A 10 -16.47 0.83 -39.08
CA ILE A 10 -15.90 0.19 -37.91
C ILE A 10 -16.65 0.78 -36.71
N CYS A 11 -17.73 0.11 -36.30
CA CYS A 11 -18.33 0.35 -35.01
C CYS A 11 -17.33 -0.15 -33.96
N LEU A 12 -16.68 0.79 -33.25
CA LEU A 12 -16.05 0.51 -31.97
C LEU A 12 -17.06 -0.28 -31.10
N PRO A 13 -16.64 -1.31 -30.35
CA PRO A 13 -17.55 -2.00 -29.45
C PRO A 13 -18.13 -0.97 -28.49
N ALA A 14 -19.42 -0.67 -28.67
CA ALA A 14 -20.16 0.16 -27.76
C ALA A 14 -20.14 -0.54 -26.40
N PHE A 15 -19.40 0.04 -25.45
CA PHE A 15 -19.43 -0.33 -24.05
C PHE A 15 -20.89 -0.60 -23.65
N ALA A 16 -21.16 -1.70 -22.95
CA ALA A 16 -22.46 -1.87 -22.31
C ALA A 16 -22.58 -0.77 -21.24
N GLN A 17 -23.09 0.38 -21.64
CA GLN A 17 -23.24 1.55 -20.79
C GLN A 17 -24.25 1.19 -19.71
N ASN A 18 -23.78 1.06 -18.47
CA ASN A 18 -24.69 0.93 -17.35
C ASN A 18 -25.38 2.31 -17.21
N PRO A 19 -26.72 2.41 -17.26
CA PRO A 19 -27.42 3.69 -17.10
C PRO A 19 -26.99 4.49 -15.86
N VAL A 20 -26.49 3.77 -14.84
CA VAL A 20 -25.98 4.30 -13.58
C VAL A 20 -24.64 5.04 -13.73
N ASP A 21 -23.86 4.76 -14.78
CA ASP A 21 -22.55 5.42 -15.01
C ASP A 21 -22.67 6.95 -15.14
N LYS A 22 -23.83 7.45 -15.58
CA LYS A 22 -24.13 8.89 -15.66
C LYS A 22 -24.18 9.59 -14.30
N LEU A 23 -24.34 8.84 -13.20
CA LEU A 23 -24.25 9.39 -11.86
C LEU A 23 -22.81 9.69 -11.47
N ILE A 24 -21.82 9.08 -12.13
CA ILE A 24 -20.41 9.08 -11.71
C ILE A 24 -19.54 9.85 -12.70
N PHE A 25 -19.68 9.54 -13.99
CA PHE A 25 -18.84 10.06 -15.05
C PHE A 25 -19.49 11.26 -15.74
N PRO A 26 -18.75 12.36 -15.97
CA PRO A 26 -19.22 13.48 -16.77
C PRO A 26 -19.53 13.08 -18.22
N ASP A 27 -18.70 12.20 -18.79
CA ASP A 27 -18.87 11.59 -20.10
C ASP A 27 -18.68 10.07 -20.02
N ILE A 28 -19.77 9.32 -20.16
CA ILE A 28 -19.76 7.84 -20.10
C ILE A 28 -19.05 7.19 -21.29
N THR A 29 -18.78 7.95 -22.35
CA THR A 29 -18.03 7.48 -23.53
C THR A 29 -16.52 7.62 -23.36
N LYS A 30 -16.08 8.37 -22.34
CA LYS A 30 -14.67 8.68 -22.04
C LYS A 30 -14.34 8.42 -20.58
N LYS A 31 -14.51 7.17 -20.14
CA LYS A 31 -14.20 6.79 -18.75
C LYS A 31 -12.71 6.94 -18.42
N ILE A 32 -11.85 6.65 -19.39
CA ILE A 32 -10.39 6.83 -19.33
C ILE A 32 -9.86 7.14 -20.73
N ILE A 33 -8.83 7.99 -20.83
CA ILE A 33 -8.11 8.28 -22.07
C ILE A 33 -6.65 7.84 -21.97
N LEU A 34 -6.12 7.34 -23.08
CA LEU A 34 -4.72 6.93 -23.21
C LEU A 34 -3.92 8.01 -23.95
N LEU A 35 -2.86 8.49 -23.32
CA LEU A 35 -1.98 9.52 -23.86
C LEU A 35 -0.55 9.00 -23.99
N GLU A 36 0.18 9.52 -24.98
CA GLU A 36 1.64 9.37 -25.08
C GLU A 36 2.32 10.71 -24.78
N GLU A 37 3.44 10.68 -24.07
CA GLU A 37 4.25 11.87 -23.78
C GLU A 37 4.81 12.49 -25.07
N VAL A 38 4.81 13.83 -25.13
CA VAL A 38 5.37 14.62 -26.24
C VAL A 38 6.55 15.47 -25.77
N ASP A 39 6.34 16.30 -24.76
CA ASP A 39 7.38 17.15 -24.16
C ASP A 39 6.99 17.61 -22.75
N SER A 40 7.89 18.30 -22.05
CA SER A 40 7.66 18.84 -20.69
C SER A 40 7.95 20.35 -20.59
N LYS A 41 7.78 21.10 -21.70
CA LYS A 41 8.34 22.47 -21.85
C LYS A 41 7.71 23.53 -20.94
N SER A 42 6.51 23.31 -20.43
CA SER A 42 5.75 24.28 -19.61
C SER A 42 5.86 24.02 -18.10
N GLY A 43 6.69 23.07 -17.67
CA GLY A 43 6.70 22.59 -16.27
C GLY A 43 5.61 21.56 -15.97
N LEU A 44 4.66 21.37 -16.90
CA LEU A 44 3.75 20.23 -16.95
C LEU A 44 4.21 19.25 -18.04
N ILE A 45 3.91 17.97 -17.86
CA ILE A 45 4.07 16.98 -18.92
C ILE A 45 2.97 17.21 -19.96
N ALA A 46 3.34 17.25 -21.23
CA ALA A 46 2.42 17.38 -22.35
C ALA A 46 2.17 16.01 -22.99
N GLY A 47 0.90 15.61 -23.02
CA GLY A 47 0.44 14.35 -23.62
C GLY A 47 -0.47 14.59 -24.83
N ARG A 48 -0.40 13.70 -25.82
CA ARG A 48 -1.36 13.64 -26.94
C ARG A 48 -2.01 12.26 -26.99
N PRO A 49 -3.17 12.07 -27.64
CA PRO A 49 -3.78 10.75 -27.78
C PRO A 49 -2.78 9.72 -28.32
N LEU A 50 -2.74 8.54 -27.71
CA LEU A 50 -1.85 7.45 -28.11
C LEU A 50 -2.05 7.09 -29.60
N GLN A 51 -1.01 7.26 -30.41
CA GLN A 51 -1.11 7.08 -31.86
C GLN A 51 -0.94 5.62 -32.30
N ASN A 52 -0.28 4.81 -31.47
CA ASN A 52 -0.11 3.39 -31.74
C ASN A 52 -1.45 2.65 -31.55
N HIS A 53 -2.14 2.41 -32.67
CA HIS A 53 -3.46 1.76 -32.66
C HIS A 53 -3.47 0.38 -31.99
N LYS A 54 -2.43 -0.45 -32.22
CA LYS A 54 -2.37 -1.80 -31.67
C LYS A 54 -2.16 -1.77 -30.16
N LEU A 55 -1.22 -0.97 -29.68
CA LEU A 55 -0.98 -0.76 -28.25
C LEU A 55 -2.21 -0.17 -27.56
N ASN A 56 -2.85 0.81 -28.19
CA ASN A 56 -4.09 1.43 -27.70
C ASN A 56 -5.21 0.39 -27.55
N GLU A 57 -5.46 -0.44 -28.58
CA GLU A 57 -6.44 -1.52 -28.51
C GLU A 57 -6.12 -2.54 -27.41
N GLN A 58 -4.85 -2.94 -27.26
CA GLN A 58 -4.43 -3.87 -26.21
C GLN A 58 -4.70 -3.32 -24.81
N LEU A 59 -4.27 -2.09 -24.54
CA LEU A 59 -4.45 -1.43 -23.24
C LEU A 59 -5.93 -1.19 -22.94
N LEU A 60 -6.71 -0.70 -23.91
CA LEU A 60 -8.15 -0.51 -23.72
C LEU A 60 -8.88 -1.83 -23.47
N ASN A 61 -8.50 -2.91 -24.17
CA ASN A 61 -9.07 -4.24 -23.94
C ASN A 61 -8.79 -4.74 -22.53
N GLU A 62 -7.59 -4.50 -22.01
CA GLU A 62 -7.25 -4.88 -20.64
C GLU A 62 -7.96 -4.00 -19.61
N LEU A 63 -7.95 -2.67 -19.79
CA LEU A 63 -8.68 -1.73 -18.92
C LEU A 63 -10.20 -1.96 -18.91
N ASN A 64 -10.73 -2.68 -19.89
CA ASN A 64 -12.13 -3.11 -19.93
C ASN A 64 -12.45 -4.30 -19.00
N ASP A 65 -11.45 -4.92 -18.38
CA ASP A 65 -11.70 -5.90 -17.34
C ASP A 65 -12.59 -5.31 -16.22
N PRO A 66 -13.59 -6.06 -15.70
CA PRO A 66 -14.50 -5.57 -14.67
C PRO A 66 -13.79 -4.99 -13.43
N PHE A 67 -12.62 -5.53 -13.06
CA PHE A 67 -11.86 -5.02 -11.93
C PHE A 67 -11.28 -3.63 -12.23
N TYR A 68 -10.62 -3.44 -13.38
CA TYR A 68 -10.11 -2.13 -13.78
C TYR A 68 -11.23 -1.10 -13.98
N GLN A 69 -12.38 -1.50 -14.53
CA GLN A 69 -13.54 -0.62 -14.63
C GLN A 69 -14.02 -0.15 -13.25
N SER A 70 -13.96 -1.03 -12.24
CA SER A 70 -14.26 -0.65 -10.85
C SER A 70 -13.23 0.34 -10.30
N LEU A 71 -11.93 0.15 -10.57
CA LEU A 71 -10.88 1.09 -10.14
C LEU A 71 -11.00 2.46 -10.83
N ILE A 72 -11.28 2.50 -12.13
CA ILE A 72 -11.51 3.75 -12.88
C ILE A 72 -12.72 4.49 -12.32
N LYS A 73 -13.79 3.76 -12.01
CA LYS A 73 -14.99 4.30 -11.36
C LYS A 73 -14.70 4.84 -9.97
N LEU A 74 -13.91 4.13 -9.17
CA LEU A 74 -13.46 4.61 -7.86
C LEU A 74 -12.58 5.85 -7.97
N ASN A 75 -11.71 5.93 -8.98
CA ASN A 75 -10.95 7.14 -9.25
C ASN A 75 -11.86 8.33 -9.53
N GLN A 76 -12.86 8.17 -10.39
CA GLN A 76 -13.84 9.23 -10.62
C GLN A 76 -14.62 9.60 -9.34
N CYS A 77 -14.99 8.61 -8.51
CA CYS A 77 -15.64 8.87 -7.22
C CYS A 77 -14.75 9.68 -6.26
N SER A 78 -13.44 9.40 -6.22
CA SER A 78 -12.49 10.17 -5.41
C SER A 78 -12.39 11.64 -5.87
N ARG A 79 -12.44 11.88 -7.18
CA ARG A 79 -12.46 13.22 -7.78
C ARG A 79 -13.76 13.95 -7.47
N ASN A 80 -14.89 13.28 -7.62
CA ASN A 80 -16.21 13.83 -7.27
C ASN A 80 -16.28 14.23 -5.79
N LEU A 81 -15.75 13.40 -4.89
CA LEU A 81 -15.67 13.69 -3.45
C LEU A 81 -14.83 14.94 -3.15
N ALA A 82 -13.73 15.11 -3.88
CA ALA A 82 -12.84 16.26 -3.79
C ALA A 82 -13.40 17.52 -4.46
N GLY A 83 -14.44 17.38 -5.30
CA GLY A 83 -14.94 18.47 -6.14
C GLY A 83 -14.01 18.81 -7.32
N ASN A 84 -13.13 17.91 -7.71
CA ASN A 84 -12.19 18.11 -8.83
C ASN A 84 -12.85 17.71 -10.16
N THR A 85 -13.08 18.71 -11.02
CA THR A 85 -13.66 18.54 -12.37
C THR A 85 -12.63 18.71 -13.49
N ASP A 86 -11.34 18.71 -13.18
CA ASP A 86 -10.26 19.12 -14.11
C ASP A 86 -9.86 17.98 -15.06
N GLY A 87 -10.41 17.98 -16.28
CA GLY A 87 -10.06 16.99 -17.32
C GLY A 87 -10.58 15.57 -17.07
N ASP A 88 -10.28 14.67 -18.00
CA ASP A 88 -10.71 13.26 -17.98
C ASP A 88 -9.83 12.40 -17.05
N ASN A 89 -10.20 11.14 -16.82
CA ASN A 89 -9.27 10.17 -16.23
C ASN A 89 -8.20 9.80 -17.26
N VAL A 90 -6.93 9.81 -16.88
CA VAL A 90 -5.80 9.65 -17.80
C VAL A 90 -4.89 8.50 -17.37
N LEU A 91 -4.48 7.69 -18.35
CA LEU A 91 -3.25 6.92 -18.31
C LEU A 91 -2.30 7.50 -19.36
N LEU A 92 -1.17 8.04 -18.90
CA LEU A 92 -0.09 8.55 -19.75
C LEU A 92 0.99 7.47 -19.91
N LEU A 93 1.49 7.30 -21.13
CA LEU A 93 2.64 6.48 -21.43
C LEU A 93 3.86 7.38 -21.68
N SER A 94 4.88 7.25 -20.83
CA SER A 94 6.15 7.96 -20.96
C SER A 94 7.33 7.01 -21.20
N SER A 95 8.52 7.58 -21.39
CA SER A 95 9.78 6.85 -21.41
C SER A 95 10.49 6.82 -20.05
N ASN A 96 9.90 7.37 -19.00
CA ASN A 96 10.51 7.47 -17.67
C ASN A 96 10.41 6.14 -16.91
N GLU A 97 11.50 5.39 -16.77
CA GLU A 97 11.51 4.07 -16.10
C GLU A 97 10.65 4.01 -14.82
N GLY A 98 9.68 3.08 -14.81
CA GLY A 98 8.77 2.84 -13.69
C GLY A 98 7.30 3.19 -13.96
N GLY A 99 6.56 3.37 -12.88
CA GLY A 99 5.20 3.88 -12.87
C GLY A 99 5.04 4.91 -11.75
N PHE A 100 4.31 5.99 -12.01
CA PHE A 100 4.20 7.10 -11.08
C PHE A 100 2.81 7.73 -11.09
N ALA A 101 2.26 8.02 -9.92
CA ALA A 101 1.23 9.04 -9.77
C ALA A 101 1.81 10.44 -10.05
N ARG A 102 1.18 11.16 -10.97
CA ARG A 102 1.57 12.51 -11.43
C ARG A 102 0.45 13.51 -11.17
N HIS A 103 0.83 14.80 -11.20
CA HIS A 103 -0.05 15.93 -11.00
C HIS A 103 0.24 17.01 -12.05
N GLY A 104 -0.83 17.53 -12.66
CA GLY A 104 -0.76 18.57 -13.67
C GLY A 104 -0.38 18.05 -15.05
N LEU A 105 -1.22 18.29 -16.06
CA LEU A 105 -1.04 17.78 -17.41
C LEU A 105 -1.41 18.83 -18.45
N THR A 106 -0.60 18.97 -19.51
CA THR A 106 -1.01 19.66 -20.73
C THR A 106 -1.51 18.64 -21.75
N ARG A 107 -2.77 18.71 -22.18
CA ARG A 107 -3.28 17.88 -23.28
C ARG A 107 -3.13 18.58 -24.62
N ILE A 108 -2.67 17.85 -25.62
CA ILE A 108 -2.59 18.30 -27.01
C ILE A 108 -3.69 17.63 -27.83
N GLU A 109 -4.68 18.41 -28.28
CA GLU A 109 -5.75 17.97 -29.18
C GLU A 109 -5.82 18.92 -30.39
N ASP A 110 -5.82 18.39 -31.61
CA ASP A 110 -5.90 19.18 -32.85
C ASP A 110 -4.92 20.37 -32.89
N ASN A 111 -3.68 20.15 -32.43
CA ASN A 111 -2.61 21.14 -32.27
C ASN A 111 -2.89 22.27 -31.25
N THR A 112 -3.95 22.15 -30.45
CA THR A 112 -4.26 23.04 -29.33
C THR A 112 -3.76 22.43 -28.03
N ARG A 113 -3.08 23.24 -27.21
CA ARG A 113 -2.67 22.87 -25.86
C ARG A 113 -3.71 23.34 -24.85
N VAL A 114 -4.16 22.43 -23.99
CA VAL A 114 -5.09 22.72 -22.89
C VAL A 114 -4.46 22.23 -21.59
N ASP A 115 -4.29 23.13 -20.63
CA ASP A 115 -3.67 22.80 -19.34
C ASP A 115 -4.75 22.36 -18.34
N TYR A 116 -4.47 21.26 -17.66
CA TYR A 116 -5.23 20.68 -16.55
C TYR A 116 -4.30 20.65 -15.33
N PRO A 117 -4.10 21.78 -14.64
CA PRO A 117 -3.08 21.92 -13.59
C PRO A 117 -3.38 21.09 -12.34
N GLU A 118 -4.66 20.75 -12.09
CA GLU A 118 -5.09 20.02 -10.90
C GLU A 118 -5.39 18.54 -11.19
N LEU A 119 -5.16 18.09 -12.41
CA LEU A 119 -5.39 16.70 -12.82
C LEU A 119 -4.31 15.79 -12.23
N ASN A 120 -4.73 14.85 -11.39
CA ASN A 120 -3.90 13.72 -10.99
C ASN A 120 -4.12 12.52 -11.94
N TYR A 121 -3.05 11.86 -12.33
CA TYR A 121 -3.09 10.78 -13.31
C TYR A 121 -1.96 9.78 -13.12
N VAL A 122 -2.05 8.62 -13.77
CA VAL A 122 -1.00 7.61 -13.75
C VAL A 122 -0.12 7.76 -14.99
N ASP A 123 1.19 7.73 -14.80
CA ASP A 123 2.24 7.68 -15.80
C ASP A 123 2.93 6.31 -15.75
N LEU A 124 3.01 5.59 -16.87
CA LEU A 124 3.66 4.28 -16.96
C LEU A 124 4.61 4.20 -18.15
N VAL A 125 5.60 3.31 -18.03
CA VAL A 125 6.38 2.81 -19.17
C VAL A 125 5.80 1.49 -19.64
N VAL A 126 5.10 1.53 -20.77
CA VAL A 126 4.60 0.33 -21.45
C VAL A 126 4.91 0.42 -22.93
N ASP A 127 5.45 -0.66 -23.50
CA ASP A 127 5.65 -0.83 -24.94
C ASP A 127 4.88 -2.05 -25.46
N GLU A 128 4.81 -2.22 -26.79
CA GLU A 128 4.10 -3.35 -27.41
C GLU A 128 4.58 -4.74 -26.96
N GLN A 129 5.84 -4.87 -26.52
CA GLN A 129 6.47 -6.13 -26.13
C GLN A 129 6.22 -6.47 -24.65
N ASN A 130 5.96 -5.44 -23.83
CA ASN A 130 5.77 -5.52 -22.38
C ASN A 130 4.35 -5.14 -21.93
N THR A 131 3.36 -5.18 -22.83
CA THR A 131 1.96 -4.84 -22.51
C THR A 131 1.29 -5.78 -21.51
N ILE A 132 1.51 -7.09 -21.68
CA ILE A 132 0.77 -8.11 -20.93
C ILE A 132 1.29 -8.17 -19.50
N GLY A 133 0.45 -7.74 -18.55
CA GLY A 133 0.77 -7.78 -17.12
C GLY A 133 1.41 -6.52 -16.56
N ALA A 134 1.50 -5.43 -17.33
CA ALA A 134 2.09 -4.17 -16.86
C ALA A 134 1.09 -3.24 -16.13
N LEU A 135 -0.21 -3.55 -16.15
CA LEU A 135 -1.25 -2.74 -15.52
C LEU A 135 -1.52 -3.12 -14.04
N ASP A 136 -0.80 -4.08 -13.44
CA ASP A 136 -0.80 -4.19 -11.98
C ASP A 136 -0.16 -2.96 -11.34
N ILE A 137 0.90 -2.44 -11.95
CA ILE A 137 1.52 -1.15 -11.58
C ILE A 137 0.52 -0.01 -11.80
N PHE A 138 -0.28 -0.04 -12.87
CA PHE A 138 -1.37 0.92 -13.04
C PHE A 138 -2.32 0.92 -11.83
N ALA A 139 -2.73 -0.26 -11.36
CA ALA A 139 -3.63 -0.38 -10.22
C ALA A 139 -2.99 0.18 -8.93
N HIS A 140 -1.70 -0.09 -8.72
CA HIS A 140 -0.92 0.47 -7.61
C HIS A 140 -0.92 2.00 -7.64
N GLU A 141 -0.46 2.59 -8.75
CA GLU A 141 -0.32 4.03 -8.91
C GLU A 141 -1.66 4.75 -8.92
N LEU A 142 -2.71 4.12 -9.46
CA LEU A 142 -4.06 4.65 -9.38
C LEU A 142 -4.53 4.74 -7.92
N GLY A 143 -4.09 3.82 -7.05
CA GLY A 143 -4.24 3.93 -5.60
C GLY A 143 -3.72 5.27 -5.06
N HIS A 144 -2.48 5.61 -5.40
CA HIS A 144 -1.87 6.89 -5.01
C HIS A 144 -2.62 8.08 -5.60
N VAL A 145 -3.04 8.03 -6.87
CA VAL A 145 -3.86 9.07 -7.51
C VAL A 145 -5.18 9.29 -6.76
N MET A 146 -5.88 8.20 -6.42
CA MET A 146 -7.14 8.25 -5.65
C MET A 146 -6.94 8.90 -4.28
N MET A 147 -5.83 8.60 -3.60
CA MET A 147 -5.48 9.24 -2.34
C MET A 147 -5.15 10.72 -2.54
N GLN A 148 -4.35 11.08 -3.56
CA GLN A 148 -3.96 12.48 -3.86
C GLN A 148 -5.15 13.35 -4.27
N ASN A 149 -6.16 12.78 -4.93
CA ASN A 149 -7.41 13.49 -5.22
C ASN A 149 -8.09 13.98 -3.94
N ILE A 150 -8.07 13.17 -2.87
CA ILE A 150 -8.77 13.45 -1.61
C ILE A 150 -7.89 14.23 -0.63
N TRP A 151 -6.60 13.88 -0.57
CA TRP A 151 -5.60 14.44 0.32
C TRP A 151 -4.31 14.72 -0.45
N THR A 152 -4.28 15.91 -1.04
CA THR A 152 -3.12 16.41 -1.78
C THR A 152 -1.85 16.37 -0.92
N ASN A 153 -0.79 15.79 -1.47
CA ASN A 153 0.54 15.70 -0.86
C ASN A 153 0.64 14.94 0.49
N PHE A 154 -0.28 14.02 0.80
CA PHE A 154 -0.27 13.26 2.07
C PHE A 154 1.13 12.72 2.46
N ALA A 155 1.76 11.94 1.57
CA ALA A 155 3.09 11.37 1.79
C ALA A 155 4.24 12.21 1.20
N ALA A 156 3.93 13.11 0.24
CA ALA A 156 4.93 13.93 -0.45
C ALA A 156 5.44 15.12 0.38
N GLN A 157 4.77 15.47 1.48
CA GLN A 157 5.26 16.51 2.38
C GLN A 157 6.54 16.07 3.11
N SER A 158 7.64 16.77 2.83
CA SER A 158 8.97 16.48 3.38
C SER A 158 9.04 16.46 4.92
N LYS A 159 8.11 17.15 5.60
CA LYS A 159 7.98 17.12 7.07
C LYS A 159 7.51 15.76 7.61
N ASN A 160 6.80 14.99 6.77
CA ASN A 160 6.23 13.70 7.14
C ASN A 160 7.17 12.55 6.73
N LYS A 161 8.01 12.75 5.69
CA LYS A 161 9.01 11.78 5.23
C LYS A 161 10.30 11.89 6.03
N LEU A 162 10.39 11.08 7.08
CA LEU A 162 11.51 11.09 8.02
C LEU A 162 12.52 9.97 7.72
N SER A 163 12.05 8.82 7.25
CA SER A 163 12.96 7.73 6.84
C SER A 163 13.81 8.15 5.64
N SER A 164 15.10 7.82 5.69
CA SER A 164 16.01 7.98 4.55
C SER A 164 16.17 6.69 3.73
N LYS A 165 15.62 5.57 4.21
CA LYS A 165 15.69 4.28 3.52
C LYS A 165 14.70 4.26 2.35
N MET A 166 15.08 3.62 1.25
CA MET A 166 14.18 3.39 0.11
C MET A 166 12.92 2.66 0.56
N HIS A 167 11.76 3.02 0.02
CA HIS A 167 10.50 2.29 0.27
C HIS A 167 10.50 0.96 -0.49
N VAL A 168 10.10 -0.11 0.18
CA VAL A 168 9.97 -1.48 -0.33
C VAL A 168 9.01 -2.23 0.58
N SER A 169 8.24 -3.19 0.05
CA SER A 169 7.16 -3.85 0.80
C SER A 169 7.63 -4.50 2.12
N MET A 170 8.85 -5.04 2.10
CA MET A 170 9.50 -5.74 3.22
C MET A 170 10.28 -4.85 4.19
N GLY A 171 10.39 -3.57 3.86
CA GLY A 171 11.19 -2.57 4.56
C GLY A 171 10.48 -2.03 5.81
N ILE A 172 11.26 -1.33 6.63
CA ILE A 172 10.76 -0.48 7.71
C ILE A 172 11.06 0.98 7.35
N THR A 173 10.02 1.80 7.29
CA THR A 173 10.08 3.23 6.95
C THR A 173 9.37 4.08 8.02
N ASP A 174 8.89 5.27 7.68
CA ASP A 174 8.01 6.06 8.55
C ASP A 174 6.52 5.71 8.34
N TYR A 175 5.66 6.14 9.27
CA TYR A 175 4.24 5.78 9.20
C TYR A 175 3.50 6.32 7.97
N TYR A 176 3.94 7.45 7.40
CA TYR A 176 3.26 8.10 6.27
C TYR A 176 3.59 7.39 4.96
N VAL A 177 4.86 7.06 4.74
CA VAL A 177 5.27 6.25 3.60
C VAL A 177 4.65 4.86 3.71
N ALA A 178 4.70 4.23 4.89
CA ALA A 178 4.15 2.88 5.09
C ALA A 178 2.65 2.80 4.70
N ILE A 179 1.84 3.77 5.11
CA ILE A 179 0.40 3.73 4.85
C ILE A 179 0.06 4.11 3.41
N SER A 180 0.83 5.03 2.82
CA SER A 180 0.72 5.42 1.40
C SER A 180 1.02 4.22 0.49
N GLU A 181 2.22 3.65 0.59
CA GLU A 181 2.63 2.50 -0.21
C GLU A 181 1.77 1.28 0.08
N GLY A 182 1.45 1.02 1.36
CA GLY A 182 0.54 -0.07 1.71
C GLY A 182 -0.84 0.06 1.06
N PHE A 183 -1.37 1.28 0.92
CA PHE A 183 -2.62 1.52 0.20
C PHE A 183 -2.51 1.23 -1.31
N GLY A 184 -1.36 1.51 -1.94
CA GLY A 184 -1.07 1.16 -3.34
C GLY A 184 -0.83 -0.34 -3.54
N GLU A 185 0.03 -0.95 -2.74
CA GLU A 185 0.47 -2.35 -2.87
C GLU A 185 -0.68 -3.36 -2.79
N GLN A 186 -1.72 -3.10 -2.00
CA GLN A 186 -2.89 -3.97 -1.95
C GLN A 186 -3.58 -4.13 -3.31
N PHE A 187 -3.52 -3.13 -4.19
CA PHE A 187 -4.15 -3.20 -5.51
C PHE A 187 -3.44 -4.18 -6.43
N GLN A 188 -2.12 -4.33 -6.33
CA GLN A 188 -1.39 -5.35 -7.11
C GLN A 188 -1.88 -6.75 -6.74
N ARG A 189 -2.06 -7.00 -5.43
CA ARG A 189 -2.64 -8.26 -4.95
C ARG A 189 -4.07 -8.48 -5.45
N LEU A 190 -4.93 -7.46 -5.38
CA LEU A 190 -6.31 -7.54 -5.84
C LEU A 190 -6.39 -7.75 -7.36
N THR A 191 -5.56 -7.06 -8.15
CA THR A 191 -5.43 -7.27 -9.60
C THR A 191 -5.09 -8.72 -9.91
N ASN A 192 -4.07 -9.27 -9.24
CA ASN A 192 -3.70 -10.67 -9.39
C ASN A 192 -4.84 -11.62 -8.99
N GLU A 193 -5.67 -11.28 -8.02
CA GLU A 193 -6.79 -12.12 -7.59
C GLU A 193 -7.99 -12.06 -8.55
N HIS A 194 -8.28 -10.91 -9.15
CA HIS A 194 -9.46 -10.69 -9.98
C HIS A 194 -9.23 -10.92 -11.48
N ILE A 195 -8.00 -10.80 -11.97
CA ILE A 195 -7.70 -10.89 -13.40
C ILE A 195 -6.87 -12.13 -13.69
N ALA A 196 -7.49 -13.14 -14.32
CA ALA A 196 -6.90 -14.47 -14.53
C ALA A 196 -5.57 -14.47 -15.32
N THR A 197 -5.38 -13.51 -16.21
CA THR A 197 -4.12 -13.34 -16.95
C THR A 197 -2.95 -13.11 -16.00
N TYR A 198 -3.12 -12.30 -14.95
CA TYR A 198 -2.07 -12.02 -13.96
C TYR A 198 -1.69 -13.26 -13.15
N GLN A 199 -2.68 -14.08 -12.77
CA GLN A 199 -2.42 -15.36 -12.11
C GLN A 199 -1.57 -16.28 -13.00
N THR A 200 -1.93 -16.36 -14.28
CA THR A 200 -1.23 -17.18 -15.25
C THR A 200 0.21 -16.69 -15.44
N LEU A 201 0.43 -15.37 -15.54
CA LEU A 201 1.77 -14.78 -15.64
C LEU A 201 2.60 -15.06 -14.39
N PHE A 202 2.02 -14.90 -13.20
CA PHE A 202 2.67 -15.20 -11.94
C PHE A 202 3.08 -16.68 -11.85
N GLU A 203 2.18 -17.61 -12.18
CA GLU A 203 2.48 -19.05 -12.20
C GLU A 203 3.55 -19.42 -13.23
N ASN A 204 3.56 -18.75 -14.39
CA ASN A 204 4.55 -18.98 -15.44
C ASN A 204 5.98 -18.68 -14.97
N LYS A 205 6.18 -17.77 -14.00
CA LYS A 205 7.50 -17.48 -13.40
C LYS A 205 8.13 -18.71 -12.71
N TYR A 206 7.32 -19.71 -12.35
CA TYR A 206 7.78 -20.94 -11.70
C TYR A 206 7.98 -22.11 -12.66
N ARG A 207 7.70 -21.93 -13.96
CA ARG A 207 8.02 -22.94 -14.99
C ARG A 207 9.53 -22.99 -15.25
N SER A 208 10.03 -24.15 -15.68
CA SER A 208 11.45 -24.41 -15.91
C SER A 208 12.08 -23.38 -16.86
N GLY A 209 13.10 -22.64 -16.39
CA GLY A 209 13.79 -21.56 -17.10
C GLY A 209 14.93 -20.95 -16.26
N ASP A 210 15.57 -19.89 -16.75
CA ASP A 210 16.63 -19.16 -16.04
C ASP A 210 16.07 -18.47 -14.78
N GLY A 211 16.38 -19.03 -13.61
CA GLY A 211 15.90 -18.53 -12.33
C GLY A 211 16.64 -17.30 -11.79
N THR A 212 17.66 -16.80 -12.49
CA THR A 212 18.52 -15.71 -11.98
C THR A 212 17.80 -14.37 -11.87
N SER A 213 16.82 -14.08 -12.74
CA SER A 213 15.99 -12.87 -12.65
C SER A 213 15.18 -12.79 -11.35
N ARG A 214 14.88 -13.93 -10.73
CA ARG A 214 14.18 -14.03 -9.43
C ARG A 214 15.08 -13.73 -8.24
N LEU A 215 16.38 -13.64 -8.45
CA LEU A 215 17.33 -13.20 -7.42
C LEU A 215 17.41 -11.67 -7.34
N TRP A 216 16.86 -10.96 -8.33
CA TRP A 216 16.82 -9.50 -8.32
C TRP A 216 15.75 -8.98 -7.36
N HIS A 217 16.09 -7.92 -6.62
CA HIS A 217 15.25 -7.41 -5.55
C HIS A 217 13.83 -7.02 -6.00
N SER A 218 13.66 -6.43 -7.19
CA SER A 218 12.33 -6.01 -7.68
C SER A 218 11.43 -7.21 -7.92
N SER A 219 11.96 -8.31 -8.48
CA SER A 219 11.23 -9.56 -8.67
C SER A 219 10.81 -10.20 -7.34
N ILE A 220 11.70 -10.12 -6.35
CA ILE A 220 11.45 -10.62 -4.98
C ILE A 220 10.36 -9.79 -4.30
N ASP A 221 10.43 -8.47 -4.41
CA ASP A 221 9.44 -7.55 -3.84
C ASP A 221 8.06 -7.74 -4.46
N GLU A 222 7.99 -7.84 -5.79
CA GLU A 222 6.76 -8.16 -6.51
C GLU A 222 6.14 -9.49 -6.05
N GLU A 223 6.94 -10.55 -5.92
CA GLU A 223 6.45 -11.85 -5.43
C GLU A 223 5.91 -11.77 -4.00
N LEU A 224 6.58 -11.02 -3.12
CA LEU A 224 6.14 -10.85 -1.75
C LEU A 224 4.86 -10.00 -1.68
N ARG A 225 4.71 -8.94 -2.48
CA ARG A 225 3.46 -8.16 -2.54
C ARG A 225 2.25 -9.04 -2.88
N LEU A 226 2.45 -10.09 -3.67
CA LEU A 226 1.38 -11.04 -3.99
C LEU A 226 1.18 -12.12 -2.92
N THR A 227 2.25 -12.67 -2.37
CA THR A 227 2.18 -13.86 -1.49
C THR A 227 2.17 -13.51 0.01
N ALA A 228 3.00 -12.57 0.44
CA ALA A 228 3.15 -12.16 1.83
C ALA A 228 2.00 -11.29 2.31
N VAL A 229 1.34 -10.52 1.42
CA VAL A 229 0.08 -9.81 1.73
C VAL A 229 -1.03 -10.81 2.07
N LEU A 230 -1.23 -11.84 1.23
CA LEU A 230 -2.24 -12.87 1.47
C LEU A 230 -2.01 -13.61 2.80
N THR A 231 -0.75 -14.00 3.04
CA THR A 231 -0.37 -14.84 4.18
C THR A 231 -0.04 -14.06 5.45
N ASN A 232 -0.15 -12.73 5.42
CA ASN A 232 0.21 -11.84 6.53
C ASN A 232 1.66 -12.04 7.01
N LYS A 233 2.58 -12.34 6.09
CA LYS A 233 3.98 -12.71 6.41
C LYS A 233 4.81 -11.49 6.85
N TYR A 234 4.41 -10.28 6.45
CA TYR A 234 5.13 -9.05 6.80
C TYR A 234 5.15 -8.73 8.30
N ILE A 235 4.33 -9.37 9.14
CA ILE A 235 4.38 -9.14 10.60
C ILE A 235 5.61 -9.78 11.26
N PHE A 236 6.32 -10.66 10.58
CA PHE A 236 7.44 -11.41 11.13
C PHE A 236 8.76 -10.65 11.03
N LYS A 237 9.69 -10.92 11.96
CA LYS A 237 11.07 -10.45 11.86
C LYS A 237 11.75 -11.11 10.67
N LYS A 238 12.76 -10.43 10.11
CA LYS A 238 13.57 -10.97 9.02
C LYS A 238 14.74 -11.76 9.58
N ILE A 239 15.15 -12.79 8.85
CA ILE A 239 16.37 -13.56 9.11
C ILE A 239 17.47 -13.00 8.23
N MET A 240 18.62 -12.73 8.84
CA MET A 240 19.81 -12.33 8.13
C MET A 240 20.67 -13.53 7.77
N PRO A 241 21.29 -13.53 6.57
CA PRO A 241 22.31 -14.51 6.23
C PRO A 241 23.41 -14.54 7.29
N GLN A 242 23.80 -15.74 7.70
CA GLN A 242 24.91 -15.95 8.63
C GLN A 242 26.19 -16.27 7.85
N GLY A 243 27.35 -15.93 8.43
CA GLY A 243 28.65 -16.36 7.91
C GLY A 243 29.58 -15.21 7.49
N PRO A 244 30.76 -15.54 6.93
CA PRO A 244 31.84 -14.58 6.67
C PRO A 244 31.45 -13.48 5.70
N VAL A 245 30.54 -13.76 4.75
CA VAL A 245 30.03 -12.77 3.77
C VAL A 245 29.43 -11.56 4.47
N LEU A 246 28.72 -11.75 5.60
CA LEU A 246 28.16 -10.62 6.34
C LEU A 246 29.26 -9.70 6.89
N ASN A 247 30.42 -10.24 7.26
CA ASN A 247 31.53 -9.43 7.79
C ASN A 247 32.22 -8.59 6.70
N GLU A 248 32.14 -9.02 5.44
CA GLU A 248 32.72 -8.32 4.29
C GLU A 248 31.87 -7.12 3.83
N LEU A 249 30.58 -7.09 4.17
CA LEU A 249 29.68 -5.98 3.83
C LEU A 249 30.00 -4.71 4.63
N SER A 250 29.91 -3.57 3.95
CA SER A 250 29.90 -2.24 4.57
C SER A 250 28.67 -2.07 5.50
N ALA A 251 28.71 -1.04 6.35
CA ALA A 251 27.56 -0.72 7.21
C ALA A 251 26.30 -0.40 6.40
N GLU A 252 26.45 0.33 5.29
CA GLU A 252 25.36 0.63 4.36
C GLU A 252 24.77 -0.67 3.78
N GLU A 253 25.59 -1.57 3.25
CA GLU A 253 25.13 -2.83 2.67
C GLU A 253 24.45 -3.75 3.69
N LYS A 254 24.91 -3.77 4.95
CA LYS A 254 24.24 -4.51 6.03
C LYS A 254 22.85 -3.97 6.33
N ILE A 255 22.71 -2.65 6.41
CA ILE A 255 21.41 -1.99 6.61
C ILE A 255 20.49 -2.28 5.43
N LEU A 256 20.99 -2.15 4.20
CA LEU A 256 20.21 -2.43 3.00
C LEU A 256 19.78 -3.88 2.92
N LEU A 257 20.68 -4.84 3.19
CA LEU A 257 20.35 -6.26 3.24
C LEU A 257 19.33 -6.57 4.33
N SER A 258 19.46 -5.97 5.51
CA SER A 258 18.43 -6.09 6.56
C SER A 258 17.10 -5.53 6.08
N HIS A 259 17.12 -4.36 5.43
CA HIS A 259 15.93 -3.70 4.93
C HIS A 259 15.22 -4.50 3.81
N THR A 260 15.97 -5.19 2.95
CA THR A 260 15.44 -5.92 1.78
C THR A 260 15.46 -7.45 1.91
N SER A 261 15.80 -8.02 3.07
CA SER A 261 15.80 -9.48 3.22
C SER A 261 14.39 -10.06 3.02
N PRO A 262 14.22 -11.05 2.13
CA PRO A 262 12.92 -11.68 1.88
C PRO A 262 12.60 -12.85 2.82
N ILE A 263 13.53 -13.20 3.70
CA ILE A 263 13.41 -14.36 4.58
C ILE A 263 12.82 -13.90 5.91
N TYR A 264 11.67 -14.46 6.27
CA TYR A 264 10.94 -14.14 7.49
C TYR A 264 10.99 -15.31 8.47
N ASP A 265 11.13 -14.99 9.76
CA ASP A 265 11.06 -15.94 10.86
C ASP A 265 9.62 -16.02 11.40
N PRO A 266 8.85 -17.07 11.09
CA PRO A 266 7.48 -17.20 11.55
C PRO A 266 7.36 -17.38 13.07
N SER A 267 8.48 -17.61 13.79
CA SER A 267 8.50 -17.73 15.24
C SER A 267 8.75 -16.41 15.96
N ARG A 268 9.02 -15.31 15.23
CA ARG A 268 9.34 -14.01 15.82
C ARG A 268 8.58 -12.88 15.15
N LEU A 269 7.82 -12.13 15.94
CA LEU A 269 7.04 -10.99 15.48
C LEU A 269 7.87 -9.71 15.52
N LYS A 270 7.60 -8.82 14.55
CA LYS A 270 7.92 -7.40 14.66
C LYS A 270 7.28 -6.82 15.92
N ASN A 271 7.86 -5.76 16.47
CA ASN A 271 7.17 -4.95 17.46
C ASN A 271 6.06 -4.14 16.77
N ALA A 272 5.21 -3.51 17.58
CA ALA A 272 4.03 -2.83 17.09
C ALA A 272 4.37 -1.64 16.16
N GLN A 273 5.42 -0.87 16.48
CA GLN A 273 5.82 0.29 15.67
C GLN A 273 6.45 -0.15 14.35
N GLU A 274 7.26 -1.21 14.34
CA GLU A 274 7.78 -1.82 13.10
C GLU A 274 6.64 -2.30 12.20
N MET A 275 5.59 -2.90 12.76
CA MET A 275 4.41 -3.30 11.98
C MET A 275 3.71 -2.10 11.34
N LEU A 276 3.53 -1.00 12.07
CA LEU A 276 2.90 0.22 11.55
C LEU A 276 3.79 1.02 10.58
N SER A 277 5.10 0.76 10.60
CA SER A 277 6.11 1.32 9.71
C SER A 277 6.45 0.42 8.51
N SER A 278 5.68 -0.64 8.27
CA SER A 278 5.92 -1.60 7.19
C SER A 278 4.82 -1.54 6.13
N GLU A 279 5.21 -1.19 4.91
CA GLU A 279 4.33 -1.07 3.73
C GLU A 279 3.51 -2.34 3.53
N GLY A 280 4.16 -3.51 3.53
CA GLY A 280 3.49 -4.80 3.34
C GLY A 280 2.53 -5.21 4.47
N VAL A 281 2.76 -4.77 5.71
CA VAL A 281 1.78 -4.98 6.80
C VAL A 281 0.54 -4.13 6.54
N LEU A 282 0.71 -2.89 6.10
CA LEU A 282 -0.41 -2.00 5.84
C LEU A 282 -1.17 -2.39 4.57
N ALA A 283 -0.47 -2.89 3.55
CA ALA A 283 -1.07 -3.56 2.40
C ALA A 283 -1.92 -4.75 2.81
N THR A 284 -1.43 -5.58 3.74
CA THR A 284 -2.19 -6.70 4.29
C THR A 284 -3.49 -6.25 4.95
N LEU A 285 -3.44 -5.17 5.73
CA LEU A 285 -4.63 -4.63 6.38
C LEU A 285 -5.66 -4.14 5.37
N PHE A 286 -5.26 -3.30 4.43
CA PHE A 286 -6.18 -2.76 3.43
C PHE A 286 -6.75 -3.86 2.53
N TYR A 287 -5.93 -4.84 2.12
CA TYR A 287 -6.39 -6.02 1.40
C TYR A 287 -7.44 -6.79 2.20
N LYS A 288 -7.19 -7.04 3.50
CA LYS A 288 -8.16 -7.74 4.37
C LYS A 288 -9.45 -6.92 4.57
N MET A 289 -9.36 -5.60 4.72
CA MET A 289 -10.54 -4.73 4.78
C MET A 289 -11.37 -4.86 3.49
N ASN A 290 -10.70 -4.78 2.34
CA ASN A 290 -11.34 -4.79 1.03
C ASN A 290 -11.90 -6.15 0.62
N THR A 291 -11.44 -7.25 1.22
CA THR A 291 -11.94 -8.61 0.96
C THR A 291 -12.88 -9.12 2.06
N ASN A 292 -13.07 -8.34 3.13
CA ASN A 292 -13.93 -8.71 4.24
C ASN A 292 -15.42 -8.64 3.84
N GLN A 293 -16.08 -9.79 3.81
CA GLN A 293 -17.48 -9.87 3.39
C GLN A 293 -18.46 -9.12 4.29
N ILE A 294 -18.18 -8.98 5.58
CA ILE A 294 -19.04 -8.21 6.49
C ILE A 294 -18.94 -6.72 6.14
N LEU A 295 -17.71 -6.19 6.03
CA LEU A 295 -17.48 -4.79 5.65
C LEU A 295 -18.06 -4.47 4.26
N GLN A 296 -17.89 -5.37 3.30
CA GLN A 296 -18.45 -5.23 1.95
C GLN A 296 -19.97 -5.14 1.93
N ASN A 297 -20.65 -5.89 2.80
CA ASN A 297 -22.11 -5.96 2.84
C ASN A 297 -22.78 -4.94 3.77
N ASN A 298 -22.01 -4.23 4.60
CA ASN A 298 -22.50 -3.13 5.45
C ASN A 298 -22.63 -1.83 4.64
N TYR A 299 -23.61 -1.77 3.74
CA TYR A 299 -23.94 -0.56 2.98
C TYR A 299 -24.54 0.53 3.87
N GLN A 300 -24.30 1.79 3.50
CA GLN A 300 -24.86 2.97 4.16
C GLN A 300 -26.17 3.41 3.49
N ASP A 301 -26.79 4.47 4.03
CA ASP A 301 -27.89 5.16 3.36
C ASP A 301 -27.41 5.89 2.10
N LYS A 302 -28.32 6.09 1.13
CA LYS A 302 -28.03 6.77 -0.16
C LYS A 302 -27.36 8.13 0.02
N SER A 303 -27.67 8.86 1.08
CA SER A 303 -27.09 10.16 1.39
C SER A 303 -25.58 10.13 1.56
N PHE A 304 -25.02 9.03 2.08
CA PHE A 304 -23.57 8.83 2.17
C PHE A 304 -22.94 8.80 0.77
N TYR A 305 -23.53 8.02 -0.13
CA TYR A 305 -22.98 7.80 -1.47
C TYR A 305 -23.13 9.00 -2.40
N ASN A 306 -24.13 9.86 -2.17
CA ASN A 306 -24.31 11.08 -2.96
C ASN A 306 -23.09 12.01 -2.93
N ALA A 307 -22.23 11.90 -1.92
CA ALA A 307 -20.99 12.68 -1.85
C ALA A 307 -19.94 12.28 -2.92
N PHE A 308 -20.10 11.13 -3.57
CA PHE A 308 -19.17 10.59 -4.57
C PHE A 308 -19.72 10.68 -6.00
N LEU A 309 -20.90 11.28 -6.17
CA LEU A 309 -21.66 11.29 -7.41
C LEU A 309 -21.84 12.73 -7.91
N LEU A 310 -22.08 12.87 -9.21
CA LEU A 310 -22.41 14.13 -9.87
C LEU A 310 -23.87 14.55 -9.61
N SER A 311 -24.73 13.59 -9.29
CA SER A 311 -26.13 13.82 -8.95
C SER A 311 -26.63 12.75 -7.96
N ALA A 312 -27.69 13.09 -7.23
CA ALA A 312 -28.23 12.21 -6.20
C ALA A 312 -28.78 10.90 -6.79
N ILE A 313 -28.63 9.81 -6.04
CA ILE A 313 -29.17 8.50 -6.40
C ILE A 313 -30.71 8.58 -6.42
N PRO A 314 -31.37 8.17 -7.53
CA PRO A 314 -32.83 8.13 -7.60
C PRO A 314 -33.46 7.23 -6.52
N ASP A 315 -34.65 7.60 -6.03
CA ASP A 315 -35.34 6.88 -4.95
C ASP A 315 -35.63 5.41 -5.29
N ASN A 316 -35.89 5.10 -6.56
CA ASN A 316 -36.19 3.75 -7.04
C ASN A 316 -34.95 2.89 -7.30
N LEU A 317 -33.74 3.44 -7.23
CA LEU A 317 -32.51 2.73 -7.51
C LEU A 317 -31.91 2.14 -6.23
N ASP A 318 -31.61 0.84 -6.21
CA ASP A 318 -30.91 0.21 -5.08
C ASP A 318 -29.42 0.51 -5.14
N ILE A 319 -28.83 0.93 -4.01
CA ILE A 319 -27.40 1.22 -3.90
C ILE A 319 -26.51 0.04 -4.34
N LYS A 320 -26.97 -1.20 -4.11
CA LYS A 320 -26.23 -2.41 -4.48
C LYS A 320 -26.13 -2.62 -5.99
N THR A 321 -26.99 -1.95 -6.77
CA THR A 321 -26.91 -1.92 -8.24
C THR A 321 -25.97 -0.81 -8.74
N VAL A 322 -25.65 0.15 -7.87
CA VAL A 322 -24.73 1.25 -8.16
C VAL A 322 -23.31 0.87 -7.81
N PHE A 323 -23.09 0.35 -6.59
CA PHE A 323 -21.76 -0.01 -6.09
C PHE A 323 -21.70 -1.46 -5.65
N SER A 324 -20.66 -2.16 -6.09
CA SER A 324 -20.31 -3.50 -5.60
C SER A 324 -19.86 -3.45 -4.13
N GLY A 325 -19.77 -4.62 -3.48
CA GLY A 325 -19.31 -4.69 -2.10
C GLY A 325 -17.88 -4.17 -1.92
N PHE A 326 -16.99 -4.46 -2.88
CA PHE A 326 -15.63 -3.92 -2.91
C PHE A 326 -15.65 -2.38 -3.03
N GLU A 327 -16.42 -1.84 -3.97
CA GLU A 327 -16.53 -0.39 -4.15
C GLU A 327 -17.11 0.28 -2.90
N ASN A 328 -18.08 -0.34 -2.23
CA ASN A 328 -18.62 0.15 -0.95
C ASN A 328 -17.52 0.36 0.11
N VAL A 329 -16.66 -0.64 0.34
CA VAL A 329 -15.55 -0.52 1.32
C VAL A 329 -14.58 0.57 0.87
N MET A 330 -14.24 0.64 -0.41
CA MET A 330 -13.34 1.68 -0.94
C MET A 330 -13.90 3.10 -0.76
N LEU A 331 -15.19 3.32 -0.98
CA LEU A 331 -15.83 4.61 -0.74
C LEU A 331 -15.83 5.00 0.75
N LYS A 332 -15.99 4.03 1.66
CA LYS A 332 -15.78 4.25 3.10
C LYS A 332 -14.33 4.66 3.38
N GLN A 333 -13.33 4.03 2.75
CA GLN A 333 -11.92 4.43 2.91
C GLN A 333 -11.70 5.88 2.44
N PHE A 334 -12.25 6.27 1.29
CA PHE A 334 -12.19 7.64 0.79
C PHE A 334 -12.85 8.65 1.74
N TRP A 335 -13.97 8.28 2.35
CA TRP A 335 -14.61 9.11 3.36
C TRP A 335 -13.68 9.34 4.56
N ILE A 336 -13.01 8.28 5.05
CA ILE A 336 -12.05 8.40 6.16
C ILE A 336 -10.85 9.26 5.77
N TRP A 337 -10.29 9.09 4.57
CA TRP A 337 -9.22 9.96 4.09
C TRP A 337 -9.63 11.43 4.08
N ARG A 338 -10.84 11.74 3.62
CA ARG A 338 -11.40 13.11 3.64
C ARG A 338 -11.52 13.67 5.06
N MET A 339 -11.92 12.84 6.01
CA MET A 339 -12.04 13.24 7.42
C MET A 339 -10.67 13.48 8.05
N LEU A 340 -9.68 12.63 7.77
CA LEU A 340 -8.32 12.75 8.29
C LEU A 340 -7.57 13.95 7.70
N ASN A 341 -7.77 14.29 6.43
CA ASN A 341 -7.17 15.47 5.79
C ASN A 341 -7.50 16.79 6.53
N ARG A 342 -8.53 16.80 7.40
CA ARG A 342 -8.92 17.96 8.22
C ARG A 342 -8.34 17.95 9.63
N LYS A 343 -7.49 16.97 9.97
CA LYS A 343 -6.93 16.78 11.32
C LYS A 343 -5.43 17.04 11.37
N ASP A 344 -4.97 17.46 12.54
CA ASP A 344 -3.55 17.44 12.88
C ASP A 344 -3.15 16.01 13.33
N LEU A 345 -2.23 15.43 12.58
CA LEU A 345 -1.68 14.09 12.81
C LEU A 345 -0.27 14.12 13.42
N ALA A 346 0.23 15.30 13.83
CA ALA A 346 1.57 15.42 14.41
C ALA A 346 1.77 14.45 15.60
N GLY A 347 2.82 13.63 15.50
CA GLY A 347 3.19 12.65 16.53
C GLY A 347 2.25 11.46 16.67
N LYS A 348 1.32 11.26 15.72
CA LYS A 348 0.39 10.12 15.71
C LYS A 348 0.67 9.20 14.53
N ALA A 349 0.40 7.91 14.70
CA ALA A 349 0.38 6.97 13.58
C ALA A 349 -0.91 7.16 12.77
N PRO A 350 -0.83 7.58 11.48
CA PRO A 350 -2.02 7.86 10.67
C PRO A 350 -2.97 6.67 10.54
N LEU A 351 -2.45 5.44 10.53
CA LEU A 351 -3.30 4.24 10.45
C LEU A 351 -4.20 4.06 11.68
N LEU A 352 -3.70 4.36 12.88
CA LEU A 352 -4.51 4.24 14.09
C LEU A 352 -5.61 5.30 14.11
N GLU A 353 -5.31 6.51 13.63
CA GLU A 353 -6.33 7.55 13.43
C GLU A 353 -7.33 7.12 12.36
N PHE A 354 -6.88 6.49 11.27
CA PHE A 354 -7.76 5.92 10.24
C PHE A 354 -8.75 4.91 10.82
N ILE A 355 -8.28 3.95 11.63
CA ILE A 355 -9.15 2.95 12.27
C ILE A 355 -10.13 3.62 13.25
N ARG A 356 -9.68 4.60 14.03
CA ARG A 356 -10.56 5.36 14.95
C ARG A 356 -11.64 6.12 14.21
N GLU A 357 -11.28 6.82 13.14
CA GLU A 357 -12.24 7.54 12.31
C GLU A 357 -13.22 6.60 11.63
N TRP A 358 -12.76 5.42 11.17
CA TRP A 358 -13.64 4.40 10.63
C TRP A 358 -14.68 3.95 11.65
N ILE A 359 -14.24 3.57 12.85
CA ILE A 359 -15.13 3.10 13.93
C ILE A 359 -16.15 4.17 14.32
N ASN A 360 -15.75 5.45 14.30
CA ASN A 360 -16.63 6.56 14.61
C ASN A 360 -17.66 6.82 13.48
N ALA A 361 -17.23 6.72 12.23
CA ALA A 361 -18.10 6.96 11.07
C ALA A 361 -19.03 5.79 10.75
N PHE A 362 -18.59 4.55 11.00
CA PHE A 362 -19.27 3.30 10.67
C PHE A 362 -19.29 2.38 11.89
N PRO A 363 -20.06 2.71 12.94
CA PRO A 363 -20.06 1.96 14.20
C PRO A 363 -20.46 0.48 14.06
N GLU A 364 -21.25 0.13 13.04
CA GLU A 364 -21.61 -1.25 12.69
C GLU A 364 -20.42 -2.10 12.23
N ASP A 365 -19.35 -1.47 11.73
CA ASP A 365 -18.12 -2.16 11.33
C ASP A 365 -17.15 -2.36 12.51
N LYS A 366 -17.41 -1.72 13.66
CA LYS A 366 -16.46 -1.61 14.78
C LYS A 366 -15.90 -2.97 15.23
N THR A 367 -16.79 -3.93 15.49
CA THR A 367 -16.40 -5.24 16.02
C THR A 367 -15.52 -5.99 15.03
N GLU A 368 -15.89 -5.98 13.74
CA GLU A 368 -15.15 -6.69 12.71
C GLU A 368 -13.79 -6.05 12.46
N LEU A 369 -13.74 -4.72 12.34
CA LEU A 369 -12.50 -3.99 12.10
C LEU A 369 -11.49 -4.15 13.24
N ILE A 370 -11.94 -4.06 14.50
CA ILE A 370 -11.08 -4.29 15.68
C ILE A 370 -10.59 -5.73 15.70
N SER A 371 -11.47 -6.71 15.50
CA SER A 371 -11.12 -8.13 15.53
C SER A 371 -10.08 -8.47 14.47
N MET A 372 -10.27 -7.96 13.25
CA MET A 372 -9.35 -8.13 12.14
C MET A 372 -7.99 -7.48 12.42
N PHE A 373 -7.95 -6.24 12.90
CA PHE A 373 -6.70 -5.53 13.18
C PHE A 373 -5.89 -6.20 14.30
N ILE A 374 -6.53 -6.58 15.41
CA ILE A 374 -5.88 -7.29 16.51
C ILE A 374 -5.41 -8.67 16.05
N GLY A 375 -6.23 -9.41 15.32
CA GLY A 375 -5.85 -10.72 14.79
C GLY A 375 -4.65 -10.65 13.84
N MET A 376 -4.65 -9.68 12.93
CA MET A 376 -3.56 -9.46 11.96
C MET A 376 -2.24 -9.12 12.66
N THR A 377 -2.28 -8.25 13.67
CA THR A 377 -1.07 -7.83 14.42
C THR A 377 -0.69 -8.78 15.55
N ALA A 378 -1.38 -9.93 15.69
CA ALA A 378 -1.29 -10.84 16.82
C ALA A 378 -1.39 -10.11 18.19
N GLY A 379 -2.16 -9.02 18.24
CA GLY A 379 -2.35 -8.18 19.42
C GLY A 379 -1.16 -7.32 19.81
N LYS A 380 -0.07 -7.31 19.03
CA LYS A 380 1.18 -6.61 19.36
C LYS A 380 0.96 -5.12 19.61
N THR A 381 -0.02 -4.50 18.96
CA THR A 381 -0.39 -3.08 19.11
C THR A 381 -1.09 -2.75 20.43
N VAL A 382 -1.72 -3.74 21.08
CA VAL A 382 -2.39 -3.58 22.38
C VAL A 382 -1.40 -3.81 23.53
N ASN A 383 -0.69 -4.95 23.51
CA ASN A 383 0.37 -5.34 24.45
C ASN A 383 1.13 -6.59 23.92
N ASN A 384 2.12 -7.09 24.67
CA ASN A 384 2.92 -8.25 24.25
C ASN A 384 2.28 -9.62 24.54
N ARG A 385 1.25 -9.71 25.39
CA ARG A 385 0.76 -10.99 25.94
C ARG A 385 0.28 -11.96 24.85
N LEU A 386 -0.53 -11.48 23.90
CA LEU A 386 -1.03 -12.31 22.82
C LEU A 386 0.06 -12.69 21.81
N ALA A 387 1.01 -11.78 21.59
CA ALA A 387 2.15 -12.00 20.71
C ALA A 387 3.10 -13.08 21.26
N ASP A 388 3.39 -13.07 22.56
CA ASP A 388 4.25 -14.09 23.19
C ASP A 388 3.64 -15.50 23.10
N LEU A 389 2.30 -15.58 23.22
CA LEU A 389 1.54 -16.82 22.97
C LEU A 389 1.59 -17.22 21.50
N PHE A 390 1.52 -16.27 20.57
CA PHE A 390 1.63 -16.53 19.14
C PHE A 390 3.00 -17.11 18.77
N GLU A 391 4.09 -16.50 19.26
CA GLU A 391 5.47 -16.95 18.99
C GLU A 391 5.70 -18.36 19.54
N SER A 392 5.22 -18.63 20.77
CA SER A 392 5.27 -19.96 21.38
C SER A 392 4.46 -20.99 20.58
N LEU A 393 3.24 -20.63 20.17
CA LEU A 393 2.37 -21.45 19.33
C LEU A 393 3.05 -21.79 18.00
N SER A 394 3.65 -20.80 17.35
CA SER A 394 4.36 -20.94 16.09
C SER A 394 5.53 -21.92 16.23
N LEU A 395 6.38 -21.73 17.26
CA LEU A 395 7.50 -22.62 17.54
C LEU A 395 7.04 -24.07 17.79
N HIS A 396 6.00 -24.27 18.60
CA HIS A 396 5.43 -25.60 18.84
C HIS A 396 4.94 -26.28 17.55
N GLY A 397 4.33 -25.51 16.65
CA GLY A 397 3.91 -25.99 15.34
C GLY A 397 5.08 -26.38 14.45
N MET A 398 6.12 -25.53 14.38
CA MET A 398 7.31 -25.76 13.55
C MET A 398 8.08 -27.03 13.95
N VAL A 399 8.19 -27.32 15.25
CA VAL A 399 8.86 -28.55 15.72
C VAL A 399 7.95 -29.79 15.70
N GLY A 400 6.69 -29.65 15.27
CA GLY A 400 5.72 -30.74 15.19
C GLY A 400 5.21 -31.23 16.55
N ASN A 401 5.32 -30.43 17.62
CA ASN A 401 4.83 -30.81 18.95
C ASN A 401 3.32 -30.56 19.06
N TYR A 402 2.52 -31.51 18.57
CA TYR A 402 1.07 -31.38 18.50
C TYR A 402 0.40 -31.09 19.85
N SER A 403 0.80 -31.77 20.93
CA SER A 403 0.18 -31.60 22.25
C SER A 403 0.34 -30.17 22.76
N ARG A 404 1.57 -29.62 22.71
CA ARG A 404 1.82 -28.23 23.12
C ARG A 404 1.19 -27.23 22.16
N TYR A 405 1.22 -27.51 20.85
CA TYR A 405 0.56 -26.68 19.86
C TYR A 405 -0.95 -26.56 20.13
N ALA A 406 -1.63 -27.69 20.39
CA ALA A 406 -3.06 -27.72 20.67
C ALA A 406 -3.43 -26.92 21.94
N GLU A 407 -2.63 -27.06 23.00
CA GLU A 407 -2.80 -26.30 24.24
C GLU A 407 -2.58 -24.79 24.03
N SER A 408 -1.44 -24.39 23.46
CA SER A 408 -1.13 -22.99 23.15
C SER A 408 -2.17 -22.37 22.21
N ARG A 409 -2.71 -23.14 21.25
CA ARG A 409 -3.76 -22.66 20.33
C ARG A 409 -5.05 -22.35 21.06
N LYS A 410 -5.43 -23.17 22.04
CA LYS A 410 -6.61 -22.93 22.89
C LYS A 410 -6.42 -21.65 23.71
N GLN A 411 -5.26 -21.51 24.36
CA GLN A 411 -4.92 -20.32 25.14
C GLN A 411 -4.90 -19.06 24.27
N TYR A 412 -4.28 -19.11 23.09
CA TYR A 412 -4.23 -18.01 22.15
C TYR A 412 -5.63 -17.54 21.73
N ARG A 413 -6.55 -18.47 21.42
CA ARG A 413 -7.93 -18.12 21.05
C ARG A 413 -8.68 -17.41 22.18
N GLN A 414 -8.55 -17.93 23.40
CA GLN A 414 -9.18 -17.34 24.58
C GLN A 414 -8.63 -15.93 24.85
N GLU A 415 -7.32 -15.76 24.73
CA GLU A 415 -6.67 -14.47 24.92
C GLU A 415 -7.03 -13.47 23.82
N LEU A 416 -7.11 -13.92 22.57
CA LEU A 416 -7.53 -13.09 21.44
C LEU A 416 -8.97 -12.57 21.64
N GLU A 417 -9.91 -13.45 21.96
CA GLU A 417 -11.30 -13.08 22.25
C GLU A 417 -11.39 -12.09 23.42
N GLN A 418 -10.63 -12.35 24.49
CA GLN A 418 -10.59 -11.46 25.66
C GLN A 418 -10.03 -10.07 25.28
N MET A 419 -8.91 -10.02 24.57
CA MET A 419 -8.27 -8.78 24.13
C MET A 419 -9.18 -7.95 23.22
N ILE A 420 -9.85 -8.60 22.24
CA ILE A 420 -10.84 -7.95 21.37
C ILE A 420 -11.96 -7.33 22.23
N ASN A 421 -12.51 -8.10 23.17
CA ASN A 421 -13.57 -7.61 24.06
C ASN A 421 -13.09 -6.45 24.93
N ASP A 422 -11.86 -6.48 25.43
CA ASP A 422 -11.30 -5.40 26.24
C ASP A 422 -11.11 -4.11 25.45
N VAL A 423 -10.68 -4.20 24.19
CA VAL A 423 -10.58 -3.03 23.31
C VAL A 423 -11.96 -2.50 22.92
N ILE A 424 -12.91 -3.35 22.54
CA ILE A 424 -14.28 -2.94 22.16
C ILE A 424 -14.97 -2.19 23.30
N ASN A 425 -14.80 -2.68 24.53
CA ASN A 425 -15.41 -2.12 25.75
C ASN A 425 -14.56 -1.02 26.41
N GLY A 426 -13.46 -0.59 25.79
CA GLY A 426 -12.61 0.51 26.30
C GLY A 426 -11.80 0.18 27.56
N ARG A 427 -11.66 -1.10 27.92
CA ARG A 427 -10.79 -1.57 29.03
C ARG A 427 -9.32 -1.63 28.62
N ALA A 428 -9.05 -1.72 27.32
CA ALA A 428 -7.72 -1.63 26.74
C ALA A 428 -7.72 -0.66 25.54
N LYS A 429 -6.55 -0.10 25.22
CA LYS A 429 -6.35 0.75 24.05
C LYS A 429 -5.82 -0.09 22.89
N ILE A 430 -6.36 0.11 21.68
CA ILE A 430 -5.93 -0.58 20.46
C ILE A 430 -4.45 -0.30 20.10
N ASP A 431 -3.90 0.78 20.63
CA ASP A 431 -2.54 1.28 20.48
C ASP A 431 -1.78 1.33 21.82
N GLY A 432 -2.20 0.54 22.81
CA GLY A 432 -1.61 0.53 24.14
C GLY A 432 -0.10 0.23 24.17
N ASN A 433 0.43 -0.40 23.10
CA ASN A 433 1.83 -0.77 22.94
C ASN A 433 2.54 0.00 21.82
N ILE A 434 2.06 1.20 21.49
CA ILE A 434 2.68 2.09 20.51
C ILE A 434 3.27 3.31 21.23
N GLY A 435 4.57 3.48 21.11
CA GLY A 435 5.30 4.63 21.64
C GLY A 435 5.34 5.83 20.71
N PRO A 436 5.92 6.95 21.16
CA PRO A 436 6.24 8.06 20.28
C PRO A 436 7.28 7.64 19.22
N GLU A 437 7.31 8.36 18.11
CA GLU A 437 8.44 8.29 17.19
C GLU A 437 9.61 9.10 17.76
N ILE A 438 10.78 8.47 17.86
CA ILE A 438 12.01 9.13 18.34
C ILE A 438 13.06 8.96 17.25
N TRP A 439 13.16 9.98 16.41
CA TRP A 439 14.03 9.99 15.24
C TRP A 439 15.42 10.50 15.59
N ILE A 440 16.44 9.77 15.15
CA ILE A 440 17.86 10.16 15.25
C ILE A 440 18.51 10.09 13.87
N GLU A 441 19.49 10.96 13.65
CA GLU A 441 20.26 11.05 12.41
C GLU A 441 21.70 10.60 12.66
N ASN A 442 22.16 9.62 11.89
CA ASN A 442 23.55 9.16 11.95
C ASN A 442 24.43 10.16 11.22
N GLN A 443 25.26 10.94 11.91
CA GLN A 443 26.11 11.97 11.28
C GLN A 443 27.25 11.42 10.40
N ASN A 444 27.56 10.12 10.49
CA ASN A 444 28.73 9.51 9.83
C ASN A 444 28.38 8.55 8.69
N LEU A 445 27.10 8.20 8.52
CA LEU A 445 26.66 7.26 7.50
C LEU A 445 25.58 7.88 6.61
N LYS A 446 25.83 7.85 5.30
CA LYS A 446 24.84 8.13 4.27
C LYS A 446 24.38 6.84 3.62
N ILE A 447 23.14 6.82 3.16
CA ILE A 447 22.50 5.69 2.49
C ILE A 447 21.92 6.12 1.15
N ARG A 448 22.09 5.29 0.13
CA ARG A 448 21.51 5.51 -1.20
C ARG A 448 19.98 5.59 -1.16
N GLN A 449 19.43 6.50 -1.96
CA GLN A 449 17.99 6.71 -2.06
C GLN A 449 17.27 5.63 -2.90
N ALA A 450 17.99 4.97 -3.81
CA ALA A 450 17.48 3.86 -4.62
C ALA A 450 18.47 2.69 -4.61
N LEU A 451 17.97 1.45 -4.59
CA LEU A 451 18.81 0.25 -4.47
C LEU A 451 19.74 0.01 -5.66
N TRP A 452 19.36 0.49 -6.85
CA TRP A 452 20.12 0.33 -8.10
C TRP A 452 21.03 1.52 -8.43
N MET A 453 21.01 2.59 -7.62
CA MET A 453 21.84 3.77 -7.84
C MET A 453 22.78 3.98 -6.65
N GLU A 454 24.07 4.16 -6.91
CA GLU A 454 25.04 4.43 -5.84
C GLU A 454 24.83 5.83 -5.23
N GLU A 455 24.44 6.80 -6.06
CA GLU A 455 24.12 8.18 -5.68
C GLU A 455 22.78 8.59 -6.31
N PRO A 456 22.02 9.55 -5.71
CA PRO A 456 22.38 10.32 -4.52
C PRO A 456 22.17 9.55 -3.21
N LYS A 457 23.03 9.82 -2.23
CA LYS A 457 22.86 9.38 -0.84
C LYS A 457 22.34 10.48 0.07
N SER A 458 21.57 10.09 1.09
CA SER A 458 21.09 10.97 2.15
C SER A 458 21.57 10.49 3.51
N GLN A 459 21.61 11.39 4.49
CA GLN A 459 21.98 11.02 5.85
C GLN A 459 21.03 9.95 6.38
N LEU A 460 21.56 8.90 7.01
CA LEU A 460 20.72 7.84 7.58
C LEU A 460 19.90 8.40 8.75
N ARG A 461 18.58 8.33 8.63
CA ARG A 461 17.63 8.71 9.69
C ARG A 461 16.81 7.49 10.09
N ILE A 462 16.75 7.19 11.38
CA ILE A 462 16.04 6.03 11.94
C ILE A 462 15.18 6.44 13.13
N ASN A 463 14.04 5.76 13.30
CA ASN A 463 13.28 5.80 14.54
C ASN A 463 13.79 4.68 15.45
N ILE A 464 14.27 5.00 16.65
CA ILE A 464 14.84 4.00 17.58
C ILE A 464 13.85 2.90 17.96
N ASN A 465 12.54 3.20 17.92
CA ASN A 465 11.51 2.23 18.23
C ASN A 465 11.24 1.24 17.09
N THR A 466 11.79 1.49 15.90
CA THR A 466 11.68 0.60 14.74
C THR A 466 13.03 0.14 14.19
N ALA A 467 14.13 0.68 14.74
CA ALA A 467 15.48 0.37 14.33
C ALA A 467 15.84 -1.10 14.61
N ASP A 468 16.60 -1.70 13.69
CA ASP A 468 17.19 -3.02 13.89
C ASP A 468 18.64 -2.94 14.41
N GLU A 469 19.29 -4.10 14.54
CA GLU A 469 20.63 -4.18 15.13
C GLU A 469 21.70 -3.51 14.25
N PHE A 470 21.53 -3.50 12.92
CA PHE A 470 22.46 -2.89 11.98
C PHE A 470 22.25 -1.39 11.83
N ASP A 471 20.98 -0.95 11.90
CA ASP A 471 20.63 0.46 12.02
C ASP A 471 21.35 1.07 13.24
N LEU A 472 21.22 0.45 14.42
CA LEU A 472 21.81 0.95 15.66
C LEU A 472 23.33 0.80 15.69
N SER A 473 23.88 -0.34 15.27
CA SER A 473 25.35 -0.55 15.29
C SER A 473 26.11 0.32 14.28
N SER A 474 25.41 1.07 13.44
CA SER A 474 26.02 2.05 12.55
C SER A 474 26.41 3.35 13.26
N PHE A 475 25.93 3.59 14.48
CA PHE A 475 26.23 4.78 15.26
C PHE A 475 27.52 4.61 16.07
N VAL A 476 28.21 5.72 16.30
CA VAL A 476 29.45 5.74 17.10
C VAL A 476 29.14 5.29 18.53
N ASN A 477 30.00 4.44 19.10
CA ASN A 477 29.86 3.86 20.44
C ASN A 477 28.66 2.92 20.62
N ILE A 478 28.07 2.38 19.53
CA ILE A 478 27.11 1.29 19.60
C ILE A 478 27.68 0.13 18.80
N ASP A 479 28.24 -0.85 19.47
CA ASP A 479 28.60 -2.11 18.83
C ASP A 479 27.35 -3.01 18.67
N LEU A 480 27.52 -4.14 17.97
CA LEU A 480 26.42 -5.04 17.67
C LEU A 480 25.82 -5.70 18.93
N GLU A 481 26.62 -5.94 19.96
CA GLU A 481 26.16 -6.49 21.24
C GLU A 481 25.30 -5.47 21.99
N THR A 482 25.75 -4.22 22.05
CA THR A 482 25.00 -3.09 22.61
C THR A 482 23.71 -2.86 21.84
N ALA A 483 23.74 -2.89 20.51
CA ALA A 483 22.54 -2.77 19.68
C ALA A 483 21.50 -3.86 20.00
N ARG A 484 21.93 -5.12 20.13
CA ARG A 484 21.06 -6.24 20.52
C ARG A 484 20.48 -6.07 21.92
N ARG A 485 21.27 -5.59 22.88
CA ARG A 485 20.78 -5.28 24.24
C ARG A 485 19.74 -4.18 24.23
N ILE A 486 19.97 -3.10 23.47
CA ILE A 486 18.99 -2.01 23.29
C ILE A 486 17.67 -2.56 22.74
N ILE A 487 17.72 -3.38 21.68
CA ILE A 487 16.53 -4.00 21.08
C ILE A 487 15.81 -4.91 22.08
N HIS A 488 16.55 -5.71 22.84
CA HIS A 488 15.98 -6.60 23.85
C HIS A 488 15.21 -5.82 24.92
N GLU A 489 15.82 -4.75 25.47
CA GLU A 489 15.16 -3.92 26.48
C GLU A 489 13.98 -3.14 25.90
N ARG A 490 14.09 -2.63 24.65
CA ARG A 490 12.95 -2.02 23.95
C ARG A 490 11.78 -2.98 23.86
N ASP A 491 12.02 -4.19 23.37
CA ASP A 491 10.96 -5.16 23.11
C ASP A 491 10.29 -5.62 24.44
N LYS A 492 11.07 -5.69 25.53
CA LYS A 492 10.57 -5.95 26.90
C LYS A 492 9.71 -4.81 27.45
N LEU A 493 10.13 -3.56 27.24
CA LEU A 493 9.35 -2.37 27.60
C LEU A 493 8.13 -2.16 26.70
N GLY A 494 8.14 -2.76 25.51
CA GLY A 494 7.21 -2.48 24.41
C GLY A 494 7.77 -1.39 23.47
N TYR A 495 8.20 -0.27 24.05
CA TYR A 495 8.82 0.85 23.33
C TYR A 495 9.61 1.76 24.29
N PHE A 496 10.50 2.58 23.73
CA PHE A 496 11.07 3.73 24.43
C PHE A 496 10.12 4.92 24.36
N SER A 497 9.77 5.46 25.52
CA SER A 497 8.91 6.64 25.67
C SER A 497 9.68 7.94 25.51
N THR A 498 11.00 7.93 25.73
CA THR A 498 11.86 9.13 25.68
C THR A 498 13.26 8.78 25.19
N MET A 499 13.97 9.78 24.68
CA MET A 499 15.40 9.65 24.33
C MET A 499 16.26 9.28 25.55
N ALA A 500 15.92 9.78 26.74
CA ALA A 500 16.65 9.47 27.97
C ALA A 500 16.61 7.98 28.34
N GLN A 501 15.50 7.29 28.06
CA GLN A 501 15.41 5.83 28.28
C GLN A 501 16.34 5.06 27.35
N PHE A 502 16.44 5.48 26.09
CA PHE A 502 17.37 4.89 25.13
C PHE A 502 18.83 5.12 25.54
N GLU A 503 19.20 6.35 25.89
CA GLU A 503 20.56 6.70 26.33
C GLU A 503 20.98 5.92 27.58
N ALA A 504 20.08 5.73 28.55
CA ALA A 504 20.39 4.98 29.77
C ALA A 504 20.79 3.51 29.51
N ILE A 505 20.22 2.87 28.47
CA ILE A 505 20.54 1.48 28.10
C ILE A 505 21.78 1.43 27.19
N LYS A 506 21.96 2.44 26.34
CA LYS A 506 23.19 2.58 25.56
C LYS A 506 24.41 2.67 26.47
N ASP A 507 24.30 3.43 27.56
CA ASP A 507 25.42 3.72 28.46
C ASP A 507 25.57 2.70 29.61
N SER A 508 24.62 1.78 29.78
CA SER A 508 24.75 0.68 30.75
C SER A 508 25.75 -0.35 30.21
N HIS A 509 26.91 -0.49 30.85
CA HIS A 509 27.95 -1.46 30.47
C HIS A 509 27.50 -2.91 30.66
#